data_AF-A0A7L6A429-F1
#
_entry.id   AF-A0A7L6A429-F1
#
_cell.length_a   1.000
_cell.length_b   1.000
_cell.length_c   1.000
_cell.angle_alpha   90.00
_cell.angle_beta   90.00
_cell.angle_gamma   90.00
#
_symmetry.space_group_name_H-M   'P 1'
#
loop_
_entity.id
_entity.type
_entity.pdbx_description
1 polymer ?
#
loop_
_entity_poly.entity_id
_entity_poly.type
_entity_poly.pdbx_seq_one_letter_code
_entity_poly.pdbx_strand_id
1 'polypeptide(L)' 'MLKWILTLVIAIFVLGIVVPHVARFIRLGRLPGDIAFRFRGRTYYLPFATTIILSVLLLVVSRLV' A
#
# COMPACT_ATOMS: atom_id res chain seq x y z
N MET A 1 -15.43 -21.62 17.38
CA MET A 1 -14.27 -21.82 16.49
C MET A 1 -14.59 -21.55 15.02
N LEU A 2 -15.71 -22.07 14.49
CA LEU A 2 -16.11 -21.87 13.09
C LEU A 2 -16.30 -20.39 12.68
N LYS A 3 -16.84 -19.54 13.56
CA LYS A 3 -16.98 -18.09 13.30
C LYS A 3 -15.66 -17.41 12.94
N TRP A 4 -14.57 -17.73 13.64
CA TRP A 4 -13.26 -17.13 13.39
C TRP A 4 -12.66 -17.58 12.06
N ILE A 5 -12.82 -18.87 11.73
CA ILE A 5 -12.37 -19.42 10.45
C ILE A 5 -13.13 -18.76 9.30
N LEU A 6 -14.46 -18.61 9.43
CA LEU A 6 -15.28 -17.96 8.42
C LEU A 6 -14.91 -16.49 8.24
N THR A 7 -14.72 -15.75 9.34
CA THR A 7 -14.26 -14.35 9.30
C THR A 7 -12.90 -14.24 8.60
N LEU A 8 -11.96 -15.14 8.91
CA LEU A 8 -10.63 -15.13 8.28
C LEU A 8 -10.72 -15.37 6.77
N VAL A 9 -11.50 -16.37 6.34
CA VAL A 9 -11.68 -16.70 4.92
C VAL A 9 -12.29 -15.52 4.16
N ILE A 10 -13.36 -14.91 4.72
CA ILE A 10 -14.00 -13.74 4.11
C ILE A 10 -13.02 -12.55 4.07
N ALA A 11 -12.29 -12.29 5.16
CA ALA A 11 -11.32 -11.21 5.21
C ALA A 11 -10.21 -11.39 4.18
N ILE A 12 -9.66 -12.61 4.04
CA ILE A 12 -8.63 -12.91 3.03
C ILE A 12 -9.19 -12.77 1.62
N PHE A 13 -10.42 -13.23 1.37
CA PHE A 13 -11.06 -13.11 0.06
C PHE A 13 -11.30 -11.64 -0.33
N VAL A 14 -11.81 -10.84 0.60
CA VAL A 14 -12.03 -9.40 0.40
C VAL A 14 -10.70 -8.68 0.21
N LEU A 15 -9.71 -8.96 1.06
CA LEU A 15 -8.36 -8.38 0.93
C LEU A 15 -7.73 -8.77 -0.40
N GLY A 16 -7.86 -10.01 -0.85
CA GLY A 16 -7.34 -10.48 -2.14
C GLY A 16 -7.90 -9.73 -3.35
N ILE A 17 -9.14 -9.23 -3.28
CA ILE A 17 -9.79 -8.45 -4.35
C ILE A 17 -9.46 -6.95 -4.21
N VAL A 18 -9.50 -6.45 -2.97
CA VAL A 18 -9.34 -5.02 -2.66
C VAL A 18 -7.87 -4.60 -2.78
N VAL A 19 -6.92 -5.37 -2.27
CA VAL A 19 -5.49 -5.06 -2.29
C VAL A 19 -4.96 -4.77 -3.70
N PRO A 20 -5.20 -5.59 -4.75
CA PRO A 20 -4.71 -5.28 -6.09
C PRO A 20 -5.44 -4.08 -6.73
N HIS A 21 -6.71 -3.83 -6.38
CA HIS A 21 -7.43 -2.64 -6.83
C HIS A 21 -6.86 -1.37 -6.18
N VAL A 22 -6.64 -1.40 -4.86
CA VAL A 22 -6.04 -0.30 -4.11
C VAL A 22 -4.59 -0.07 -4.53
N ALA A 23 -3.80 -1.12 -4.74
CA ALA A 23 -2.43 -1.02 -5.25
C ALA A 23 -2.36 -0.53 -6.71
N ARG A 24 -3.45 -0.69 -7.49
CA ARG A 24 -3.55 -0.12 -8.84
C ARG A 24 -3.99 1.34 -8.81
N PHE A 25 -4.92 1.68 -7.91
CA PHE A 25 -5.49 3.02 -7.76
C PHE A 25 -4.47 3.97 -7.12
N ILE A 26 -3.80 3.50 -6.07
CA ILE A 26 -2.65 4.14 -5.47
C ILE A 26 -1.44 3.58 -6.21
N ARG A 27 -0.95 4.28 -7.24
CA ARG A 27 0.35 4.00 -7.87
C ARG A 27 1.51 4.28 -6.89
N LEU A 28 1.54 3.60 -5.73
CA LEU A 28 2.67 3.54 -4.81
C LEU A 28 3.88 3.07 -5.63
N GLY A 29 4.91 3.89 -5.80
CA GLY A 29 6.12 3.53 -6.55
C GLY A 29 6.24 4.10 -7.96
N ARG A 30 5.27 4.88 -8.46
CA ARG A 30 5.38 5.62 -9.74
C ARG A 30 5.08 7.11 -9.62
N LEU A 31 5.10 7.65 -8.40
CA LEU A 31 5.06 9.09 -8.23
C LEU A 31 6.42 9.68 -8.65
N PRO A 32 6.46 10.89 -9.25
CA PRO A 32 7.68 11.57 -9.68
C PRO A 32 8.52 12.00 -8.46
N GLY A 33 9.14 11.02 -7.81
CA GLY A 33 9.83 11.12 -6.51
C GLY A 33 10.10 9.75 -5.86
N ASP A 34 9.44 8.68 -6.32
CA ASP A 34 9.84 7.31 -5.97
C ASP A 34 11.09 6.94 -6.79
N ILE A 35 12.21 6.74 -6.12
CA ILE A 35 13.50 6.50 -6.77
C ILE A 35 13.58 5.02 -7.12
N ALA A 36 13.47 4.71 -8.41
CA ALA A 36 13.76 3.38 -8.93
C ALA A 36 15.22 3.34 -9.40
N PHE A 37 16.09 2.74 -8.60
CA PHE A 37 17.51 2.59 -8.92
C PHE A 37 17.76 1.19 -9.50
N ARG A 38 18.40 1.12 -10.66
CA ARG A 38 18.77 -0.15 -11.29
C ARG A 38 20.21 -0.49 -10.93
N PHE A 39 20.40 -1.53 -10.13
CA PHE A 39 21.72 -2.03 -9.76
C PHE A 39 21.89 -3.46 -10.21
N ARG A 40 22.98 -3.74 -10.91
CA ARG A 40 23.41 -5.12 -11.23
C ARG A 40 22.30 -5.95 -11.91
N GLY A 41 21.53 -5.32 -12.80
CA GLY A 41 20.42 -5.94 -13.54
C GLY A 41 19.09 -6.03 -12.76
N ARG A 42 19.06 -5.70 -11.46
CA ARG A 42 17.84 -5.67 -10.63
C ARG A 42 17.36 -4.22 -10.44
N THR A 43 16.05 -4.02 -10.53
CA THR A 43 15.42 -2.72 -10.25
C THR A 43 15.01 -2.68 -8.79
N TYR A 44 15.63 -1.79 -8.01
CA TYR A 44 15.27 -1.51 -6.62
C TYR A 44 14.34 -0.30 -6.60
N TYR A 45 13.12 -0.49 -6.11
CA TYR A 45 12.14 0.58 -5.97
C TYR A 45 12.18 1.10 -4.54
N LEU A 46 12.48 2.39 -4.36
CA LEU A 46 12.50 3.06 -3.07
C LEU A 46 11.29 4.00 -2.97
N PRO A 47 10.20 3.61 -2.28
CA PRO A 47 8.95 4.37 -2.21
C PRO A 47 9.02 5.53 -1.20
N PHE A 48 10.04 6.41 -1.30
CA PHE A 48 10.23 7.52 -0.37
C PHE A 48 9.09 8.54 -0.43
N ALA A 49 8.79 9.05 -1.64
CA ALA A 49 7.72 10.03 -1.84
C ALA A 49 6.37 9.48 -1.37
N THR A 50 6.09 8.23 -1.73
CA THR A 50 4.87 7.55 -1.32
C THR A 50 4.74 7.41 0.21
N THR A 51 5.82 7.04 0.91
CA THR A 51 5.81 6.89 2.38
C THR A 51 5.62 8.23 3.07
N ILE A 52 6.24 9.29 2.55
CA ILE A 52 6.09 10.66 3.08
C ILE A 52 4.66 11.14 2.89
N ILE A 53 4.08 10.98 1.69
CA ILE A 53 2.68 11.37 1.42
C ILE A 53 1.71 10.65 2.35
N LEU A 54 1.87 9.33 2.53
CA LEU A 54 1.03 8.56 3.46
C LEU A 54 1.17 9.05 4.91
N SER A 55 2.38 9.36 5.34
CA SER A 55 2.65 9.86 6.70
C SER A 55 2.01 11.24 6.92
N VAL A 56 2.12 12.14 5.95
CA VAL A 56 1.48 13.47 6.00
C VAL A 56 -0.05 13.35 5.95
N LEU A 57 -0.59 12.46 5.11
CA LEU A 57 -2.02 12.21 5.04
C LEU A 57 -2.57 11.71 6.39
N LEU A 58 -1.89 10.74 7.01
CA LEU A 58 -2.22 10.22 8.35
C LEU A 58 -2.17 11.34 9.41
N LEU A 59 -1.15 12.21 9.36
CA LEU A 59 -1.04 13.35 10.26
C LEU A 59 -2.24 14.30 10.13
N VAL A 60 -2.63 14.64 8.90
CA VAL A 60 -3.76 15.53 8.62
C VAL A 60 -5.07 14.91 9.08
N VAL A 61 -5.31 13.64 8.78
CA VAL A 61 -6.51 12.92 9.25
C VAL A 61 -6.54 12.87 10.78
N SER A 62 -5.42 12.54 11.43
CA SER A 62 -5.32 12.52 12.89
C SER A 62 -5.52 13.89 13.56
N ARG A 63 -5.37 14.99 12.81
CA ARG A 63 -5.62 16.35 13.31
C ARG A 63 -7.07 16.80 13.12
N LEU A 64 -7.76 16.22 12.14
CA LEU A 64 -9.15 16.56 11.79
C LEU A 64 -10.19 15.73 12.54
N VAL A 65 -9.79 14.54 13.01
CA VAL A 65 -10.56 13.69 13.92
C VAL A 65 -10.21 14.06 15.35
#